data_AF-A0A6A3TAE0-F1
#
_entry.id   AF-A0A6A3TAE0-F1
#
_cell.length_a   1.000
_cell.length_b   1.000
_cell.length_c   1.000
_cell.angle_alpha   90.00
_cell.angle_beta   90.00
_cell.angle_gamma   90.00
#
_symmetry.space_group_name_H-M   'P 1'
#
loop_
_entity.id
_entity.type
_entity.pdbx_description
1 polymer ?
#
loop_
_entity_poly.entity_id
_entity_poly.type
_entity_poly.pdbx_seq_one_letter_code
_entity_poly.pdbx_strand_id
1 'polypeptide(L)'
;MEVASGYVVSRVNYRGSYDTLTNYQEMALYDMSAIINYVLTTTGHSTLCYVGNSEGTMQAFAGFSVDQELARKVSYFGALAPVAYLGHITSSIF
;
A
#
# COMPACT_ATOMS: atom_id res chain seq x y z
N MET A 1 -1.60 -20.45 1.35
CA MET A 1 -1.66 -19.40 2.38
C MET A 1 -1.36 -20.08 3.69
N GLU A 2 -0.18 -19.87 4.25
CA GLU A 2 0.26 -20.56 5.46
C GLU A 2 0.01 -19.63 6.65
N VAL A 3 -0.87 -20.03 7.56
CA VAL A 3 -1.20 -19.27 8.76
C VAL A 3 -0.24 -19.72 9.85
N ALA A 4 0.87 -19.02 9.99
CA ALA A 4 1.75 -19.16 11.14
C ALA A 4 1.71 -17.85 11.96
N SER A 5 1.38 -17.98 13.24
CA SER A 5 1.50 -16.92 14.27
C SER A 5 0.48 -15.77 14.31
N GLY A 6 -0.70 -15.89 13.69
CA GLY A 6 -1.77 -14.87 13.83
C GLY A 6 -1.59 -13.62 12.97
N TYR A 7 -0.70 -13.67 11.98
CA TYR A 7 -0.50 -12.62 10.98
C TYR A 7 -0.77 -13.24 9.60
N VAL A 8 -1.66 -12.63 8.81
CA VAL A 8 -1.87 -13.02 7.42
C VAL A 8 -0.93 -12.22 6.53
N VAL A 9 -0.04 -12.92 5.84
CA VAL A 9 0.92 -12.33 4.88
C VAL A 9 0.36 -12.51 3.47
N SER A 10 -0.17 -11.44 2.88
CA SER A 10 -0.53 -11.39 1.46
C SER A 10 0.60 -10.77 0.63
N ARG A 11 1.13 -11.50 -0.37
CA ARG A 11 2.08 -10.96 -1.36
C ARG A 11 1.33 -10.61 -2.64
N VAL A 12 1.50 -9.38 -3.14
CA VAL A 12 1.02 -8.95 -4.45
C VAL A 12 2.19 -8.95 -5.43
N ASN A 13 2.03 -9.57 -6.60
CA ASN A 13 3.02 -9.56 -7.69
C ASN A 13 2.52 -8.65 -8.82
N TYR A 14 3.30 -7.63 -9.17
CA TYR A 14 2.94 -6.64 -10.19
C TYR A 14 3.43 -7.04 -11.59
N ARG A 15 2.57 -6.93 -12.61
CA ARG A 15 2.92 -7.01 -14.03
C ARG A 15 2.55 -5.67 -14.69
N GLY A 16 3.54 -4.85 -15.04
CA GLY A 16 3.32 -3.48 -15.51
C GLY A 16 3.36 -3.32 -17.04
N SER A 17 2.46 -2.48 -17.55
CA SER A 17 2.52 -1.82 -18.86
C SER A 17 2.68 -0.31 -18.62
N TYR A 18 3.51 0.37 -19.44
CA TYR A 18 4.00 1.74 -19.19
C TYR A 18 2.95 2.85 -19.38
N ASP A 19 2.41 3.35 -18.26
CA ASP A 19 1.95 4.74 -18.10
C ASP A 19 2.25 5.17 -16.66
N THR A 20 3.31 5.96 -16.46
CA THR A 20 4.09 6.01 -15.20
C THR A 20 3.57 6.99 -14.14
N LEU A 21 2.41 7.61 -14.35
CA LEU A 21 1.76 8.46 -13.33
C LEU A 21 0.37 7.98 -12.93
N THR A 22 -0.32 7.28 -13.81
CA THR A 22 -1.68 6.77 -13.61
C THR A 22 -1.70 5.49 -12.78
N ASN A 23 -0.66 4.64 -12.84
CA ASN A 23 -0.67 3.33 -12.17
C ASN A 23 -0.73 3.42 -10.63
N TYR A 24 0.18 4.15 -9.97
CA TYR A 24 0.28 4.15 -8.52
C TYR A 24 -0.88 4.89 -7.86
N GLN A 25 -1.45 5.88 -8.56
CA GLN A 25 -2.59 6.65 -8.09
C GLN A 25 -3.85 5.78 -8.08
N GLU A 26 -4.08 5.01 -9.14
CA GLU A 26 -5.15 4.01 -9.19
C GLU A 26 -4.94 2.93 -8.11
N MET A 27 -3.70 2.48 -7.90
CA MET A 27 -3.39 1.50 -6.85
C MET A 27 -3.64 2.07 -5.44
N ALA A 28 -3.32 3.35 -5.21
CA ALA A 28 -3.58 4.03 -3.95
C ALA A 28 -5.08 4.20 -3.66
N LEU A 29 -5.88 4.46 -4.70
CA LEU A 29 -7.31 4.73 -4.57
C LEU A 29 -8.16 3.46 -4.55
N TYR A 30 -7.85 2.50 -5.43
CA TYR A 30 -8.68 1.32 -5.66
C TYR A 30 -8.09 0.08 -5.01
N ASP A 31 -6.85 -0.27 -5.36
CA ASP A 31 -6.24 -1.52 -4.91
C ASP A 31 -6.05 -1.54 -3.40
N MET A 32 -5.57 -0.45 -2.80
CA MET A 32 -5.37 -0.36 -1.35
C MET A 32 -6.65 -0.62 -0.56
N SER A 33 -7.75 0.03 -0.95
CA SER A 33 -9.04 -0.16 -0.27
C SER A 33 -9.53 -1.59 -0.45
N ALA A 34 -9.44 -2.14 -1.66
CA ALA A 34 -9.84 -3.51 -1.94
C ALA A 34 -9.04 -4.53 -1.10
N ILE A 35 -7.72 -4.39 -1.06
CA ILE A 35 -6.82 -5.31 -0.34
C ILE A 35 -7.04 -5.20 1.17
N ILE A 36 -7.06 -3.99 1.73
CA ILE A 36 -7.26 -3.79 3.17
C ILE A 36 -8.61 -4.37 3.59
N ASN A 37 -9.69 -4.04 2.88
CA ASN A 37 -11.02 -4.57 3.20
C ASN A 37 -11.09 -6.09 3.05
N TYR A 38 -10.45 -6.66 2.02
CA TYR A 38 -10.38 -8.10 1.83
C TYR A 38 -9.68 -8.79 3.00
N VAL A 39 -8.53 -8.28 3.45
CA VAL A 39 -7.79 -8.85 4.59
C VAL A 39 -8.62 -8.75 5.87
N LEU A 40 -9.21 -7.59 6.16
CA LEU A 40 -10.04 -7.41 7.36
C LEU A 40 -11.27 -8.32 7.35
N THR A 41 -11.94 -8.44 6.21
CA THR A 41 -13.10 -9.33 6.06
C THR A 41 -12.71 -10.80 6.20
N THR A 42 -11.59 -11.20 5.60
CA THR A 42 -11.10 -12.59 5.62
C THR A 42 -10.62 -13.00 7.00
N THR A 43 -10.01 -12.08 7.75
CA THR A 43 -9.42 -12.37 9.06
C THR A 43 -10.36 -12.07 10.23
N GLY A 44 -11.40 -11.26 10.01
CA GLY A 44 -12.34 -10.80 11.04
C GLY A 44 -11.80 -9.69 11.95
N HIS A 45 -10.61 -9.14 11.67
CA HIS A 45 -10.05 -8.03 12.42
C HIS A 45 -10.64 -6.68 12.00
N SER A 46 -10.71 -5.74 12.93
CA SER A 46 -11.19 -4.37 12.67
C SER A 46 -10.10 -3.45 12.09
N THR A 47 -8.82 -3.78 12.33
CA THR A 47 -7.66 -3.04 11.83
C THR A 47 -6.52 -3.98 11.47
N LEU A 48 -5.56 -3.52 10.65
CA LEU A 48 -4.33 -4.23 10.32
C LEU A 48 -3.10 -3.32 10.40
N CYS A 49 -1.91 -3.91 10.46
CA CYS A 49 -0.65 -3.19 10.25
C CYS A 49 -0.29 -3.21 8.76
N TYR A 50 0.00 -2.04 8.19
CA TYR A 50 0.48 -1.93 6.81
C TYR A 50 1.99 -1.67 6.83
N VAL A 51 2.76 -2.43 6.04
CA VAL A 51 4.19 -2.20 5.84
C VAL A 51 4.44 -2.02 4.35
N GLY A 52 4.81 -0.81 3.95
CA GLY A 52 5.11 -0.46 2.58
C GLY A 52 6.61 -0.35 2.36
N ASN A 53 7.11 -0.76 1.18
CA ASN A 53 8.48 -0.51 0.75
C ASN A 53 8.48 0.24 -0.59
N SER A 54 9.34 1.25 -0.73
CA SER A 54 9.49 2.02 -1.98
C SER A 54 8.14 2.53 -2.49
N GLU A 55 7.70 2.12 -3.68
CA GLU A 55 6.40 2.49 -4.26
C GLU A 55 5.20 2.18 -3.34
N GLY A 56 5.25 1.08 -2.57
CA GLY A 56 4.18 0.75 -1.63
C GLY A 56 4.01 1.78 -0.52
N THR A 57 5.07 2.56 -0.21
CA THR A 57 4.93 3.70 0.71
C THR A 57 4.25 4.89 0.03
N MET A 58 4.54 5.13 -1.25
CA MET A 58 3.90 6.19 -2.03
C MET A 58 2.39 5.95 -2.15
N GLN A 59 2.00 4.73 -2.45
CA GLN A 59 0.60 4.32 -2.51
C GLN A 59 -0.10 4.56 -1.16
N ALA A 60 0.53 4.14 -0.06
CA ALA A 60 0.00 4.34 1.29
C ALA A 60 -0.15 5.82 1.66
N PHE A 61 0.85 6.65 1.38
CA PHE A 61 0.76 8.09 1.62
C PHE A 61 -0.36 8.72 0.79
N ALA A 62 -0.47 8.40 -0.50
CA ALA A 62 -1.51 8.91 -1.38
C ALA A 62 -2.90 8.48 -0.90
N GLY A 63 -3.12 7.17 -0.70
CA GLY A 63 -4.40 6.60 -0.29
C GLY A 63 -4.87 7.12 1.06
N PHE A 64 -4.00 7.11 2.07
CA PHE A 64 -4.36 7.59 3.42
C PHE A 64 -4.55 9.10 3.49
N SER A 65 -3.94 9.89 2.59
CA SER A 65 -4.18 11.34 2.54
C SER A 65 -5.56 11.69 2.00
N VAL A 66 -6.08 10.88 1.07
CA VAL A 66 -7.37 11.11 0.40
C VAL A 66 -8.53 10.45 1.15
N ASP A 67 -8.34 9.24 1.70
CA ASP A 67 -9.37 8.47 2.40
C ASP A 67 -8.99 8.21 3.87
N GLN A 68 -9.55 9.05 4.76
CA GLN A 68 -9.33 8.93 6.20
C GLN A 68 -10.06 7.73 6.82
N GLU A 69 -11.13 7.20 6.20
CA GLU A 69 -11.80 6.00 6.69
C GLU A 69 -10.95 4.76 6.42
N LEU A 70 -10.28 4.73 5.27
CA LEU A 70 -9.27 3.71 4.98
C LEU A 70 -8.09 3.81 5.94
N ALA A 71 -7.59 5.02 6.22
CA ALA A 71 -6.48 5.24 7.15
C ALA A 71 -6.80 4.72 8.56
N ARG A 72 -8.03 4.91 9.06
CA ARG A 72 -8.46 4.40 10.38
C ARG A 72 -8.49 2.88 10.49
N LYS A 73 -8.54 2.16 9.37
CA LYS A 73 -8.45 0.69 9.32
C LYS A 73 -7.00 0.19 9.46
N VAL A 74 -6.02 1.09 9.45
CA VAL A 74 -4.61 0.76 9.60
C VAL A 74 -4.13 1.23 10.97
N SER A 75 -3.84 0.28 11.87
CA SER A 75 -3.41 0.58 13.25
C SER A 75 -1.95 1.02 13.34
N TYR A 76 -1.13 0.62 12.37
CA TYR A 76 0.27 1.00 12.25
C TYR A 76 0.70 1.00 10.78
N PHE A 77 1.43 2.05 10.38
CA PHE A 77 2.07 2.12 9.06
C PHE A 77 3.60 2.15 9.21
N GLY A 78 4.26 1.08 8.79
CA GLY A 78 5.72 1.01 8.66
C GLY A 78 6.17 1.35 7.24
N ALA A 79 6.87 2.47 7.06
CA ALA A 79 7.36 2.89 5.76
C ALA A 79 8.86 2.59 5.59
N LEU A 80 9.20 1.63 4.73
CA LEU A 80 10.58 1.23 4.42
C LEU A 80 11.02 1.89 3.09
N ALA A 81 12.18 2.54 3.10
CA ALA A 81 12.66 3.36 1.96
C ALA A 81 11.54 4.28 1.40
N PRO A 82 11.01 5.21 2.22
CA PRO A 82 9.80 5.94 1.91
C PRO A 82 9.95 6.85 0.70
N VAL A 83 8.96 6.84 -0.18
CA VAL A 83 8.88 7.66 -1.38
C VAL A 83 7.64 8.53 -1.30
N ALA A 84 7.84 9.84 -1.13
CA ALA A 84 6.76 10.84 -1.09
C ALA A 84 7.01 12.01 -2.07
N TYR A 85 8.27 12.30 -2.38
CA TYR A 85 8.67 13.36 -3.30
C TYR A 85 9.94 12.94 -4.06
N LEU A 86 9.94 13.14 -5.38
CA LEU A 86 11.02 12.69 -6.27
C LEU A 86 11.88 13.85 -6.82
N GLY A 87 11.60 15.11 -6.48
CA GLY A 87 12.18 16.26 -7.18
C GLY A 87 13.69 16.49 -6.98
N HIS A 88 14.35 15.73 -6.10
CA HIS A 88 15.81 15.75 -5.93
C HIS A 88 16.50 14.49 -6.45
N ILE A 89 15.79 13.60 -7.16
CA ILE A 89 16.42 12.46 -7.81
C ILE A 89 17.13 12.96 -9.07
N THR A 90 18.43 12.74 -9.13
CA THR A 90 19.30 13.12 -10.27
C THR A 90 19.57 11.96 -11.22
N SER A 91 19.18 10.74 -10.82
CA SER A 91 19.29 9.55 -11.65
C SER A 91 18.20 9.58 -12.74
N SER A 92 18.57 9.26 -13.98
CA SER A 92 17.67 9.27 -15.13
C SER A 92 16.87 7.98 -15.32
N ILE A 93 16.98 7.03 -14.38
CA ILE A 93 16.35 5.69 -14.49
C ILE A 93 15.12 5.53 -13.58
N PHE A 94 14.80 6.57 -12.81
CA PHE A 94 13.60 6.68 -12.00
C PHE A 94 12.74 7.85 -12.50
#